data_AF-A0A1A6APS1-F1
#
_entry.id   AF-A0A1A6APS1-F1
#
_cell.length_a   1.000
_cell.length_b   1.000
_cell.length_c   1.000
_cell.angle_alpha   90.00
_cell.angle_beta   90.00
_cell.angle_gamma   90.00
#
_symmetry.space_group_name_H-M   'P 1'
#
loop_
_entity.id
_entity.type
_entity.pdbx_description
1 polymer ?
#
loop_
_entity_poly.entity_id
_entity_poly.type
_entity_poly.pdbx_seq_one_letter_code
_entity_poly.pdbx_strand_id
1 'polypeptide(L)'
;MKKNLMTYFTRIINIVFLISTAISFFIAYRGIRNKFAAKFLMAYLFFTFFYILYMLLAAVINLKKLKWIEVKKRTLRLILLFALFSILDCIFYYIFGITNRSLLSGICMSLSLAFGMSFMDIVFKKNNT
;
A
#
# COMPACT_ATOMS: atom_id res chain seq x y z
N MET A 1 21.61 12.79 19.89
CA MET A 1 21.44 11.54 19.12
C MET A 1 19.99 11.02 19.26
N LYS A 2 19.02 11.68 18.60
CA LYS A 2 17.58 11.36 18.74
C LYS A 2 17.20 10.38 17.62
N LYS A 3 17.49 9.08 17.79
CA LYS A 3 17.13 8.04 16.80
C LYS A 3 15.59 8.07 16.62
N ASN A 4 15.16 8.23 15.37
CA ASN A 4 13.77 8.50 14.97
C ASN A 4 12.76 7.45 15.47
N LEU A 5 12.12 7.69 16.60
CA LEU A 5 11.03 6.89 17.17
C LEU A 5 9.97 6.53 16.11
N MET A 6 9.64 7.50 15.25
CA MET A 6 8.69 7.35 14.16
C MET A 6 9.08 6.23 13.18
N THR A 7 10.35 6.13 12.79
CA THR A 7 10.82 5.10 11.85
C THR A 7 10.77 3.69 12.45
N TYR A 8 11.09 3.55 13.74
CA TYR A 8 10.96 2.27 14.45
C TYR A 8 9.50 1.84 14.57
N PHE A 9 8.61 2.78 14.90
CA PHE A 9 7.18 2.53 15.00
C PHE A 9 6.59 2.08 13.65
N THR A 10 6.92 2.77 12.56
CA THR A 10 6.51 2.37 11.20
C THR A 10 6.99 0.97 10.87
N ARG A 11 8.23 0.62 11.23
CA ARG A 11 8.79 -0.72 10.96
C ARG A 11 8.03 -1.82 11.71
N ILE A 12 7.71 -1.60 12.99
CA ILE A 12 6.94 -2.56 13.80
C ILE A 12 5.55 -2.75 13.19
N ILE A 13 4.85 -1.65 12.88
CA ILE A 13 3.52 -1.70 12.26
C ILE A 13 3.56 -2.47 10.94
N ASN A 14 4.58 -2.28 10.11
CA ASN A 14 4.70 -2.99 8.83
C ASN A 14 4.91 -4.50 9.00
N ILE A 15 5.70 -4.91 10.00
CA ILE A 15 5.88 -6.33 10.31
C ILE A 15 4.57 -6.94 10.82
N VAL A 16 3.89 -6.25 11.74
CA VAL A 16 2.58 -6.68 12.26
C VAL A 16 1.56 -6.78 11.13
N PHE A 17 1.56 -5.83 10.18
CA PHE A 17 0.71 -5.87 9.01
C PHE A 17 1.01 -7.07 8.11
N LEU A 18 2.27 -7.34 7.78
CA LEU A 18 2.64 -8.51 6.97
C LEU A 18 2.21 -9.83 7.62
N ILE A 19 2.47 -10.00 8.91
CA ILE A 19 2.09 -11.20 9.66
C ILE A 19 0.56 -11.34 9.68
N SER A 20 -0.16 -10.26 9.97
CA SER A 20 -1.62 -10.28 10.01
C SER A 20 -2.25 -10.59 8.66
N THR A 21 -1.69 -10.05 7.57
CA THR A 21 -2.09 -10.36 6.19
C THR A 21 -1.89 -11.83 5.85
N ALA A 22 -0.74 -12.41 6.21
CA ALA A 22 -0.46 -13.83 5.98
C ALA A 22 -1.45 -14.73 6.74
N ILE A 23 -1.76 -14.40 7.99
CA ILE A 23 -2.76 -15.12 8.79
C ILE A 23 -4.15 -14.99 8.16
N SER A 24 -4.55 -13.78 7.75
CA SER A 24 -5.84 -13.53 7.09
C SER A 24 -5.98 -14.33 5.79
N PHE A 25 -4.95 -14.37 4.95
CA PHE A 25 -4.95 -15.19 3.75
C PHE A 25 -5.06 -16.68 4.07
N PHE A 26 -4.33 -17.16 5.07
CA PHE A 26 -4.41 -18.55 5.50
C PHE A 26 -5.83 -18.93 5.94
N ILE A 27 -6.47 -18.08 6.75
CA ILE A 27 -7.85 -18.28 7.22
C ILE A 27 -8.82 -18.31 6.03
N ALA A 28 -8.72 -17.34 5.12
CA ALA A 28 -9.61 -17.24 3.97
C ALA A 28 -9.45 -18.42 3.00
N TYR A 29 -8.19 -18.80 2.71
CA TYR A 29 -7.88 -19.89 1.79
C TYR A 29 -8.32 -21.26 2.33
N ARG A 30 -8.08 -21.52 3.62
CA ARG A 30 -8.51 -22.77 4.28
C ARG A 30 -10.01 -22.79 4.62
N GLY A 31 -10.74 -21.70 4.40
CA GLY A 31 -12.17 -21.60 4.72
C GLY A 31 -12.48 -21.82 6.21
N ILE A 32 -11.60 -21.36 7.11
CA ILE A 32 -11.74 -21.63 8.56
C ILE A 32 -12.91 -20.82 9.13
N ARG A 33 -14.00 -21.51 9.48
CA ARG A 33 -15.22 -20.88 10.05
C ARG A 33 -15.29 -21.13 11.56
N ASN A 34 -14.53 -20.36 12.33
CA ASN A 34 -14.65 -20.33 13.79
C ASN A 34 -14.84 -18.87 14.27
N LYS A 35 -15.53 -18.68 15.41
CA LYS A 35 -15.75 -17.37 16.05
C LYS A 35 -14.45 -16.58 16.22
N PHE A 36 -13.34 -17.26 16.55
CA PHE A 36 -12.02 -16.62 16.65
C PHE A 36 -11.52 -16.08 15.32
N ALA A 37 -11.59 -16.88 14.26
CA ALA A 37 -11.17 -16.49 12.91
C ALA A 37 -11.99 -15.31 12.37
N ALA A 38 -13.30 -15.32 12.60
CA ALA A 38 -14.18 -14.20 12.22
C ALA A 38 -13.82 -12.89 12.95
N LYS A 39 -13.57 -12.96 14.26
CA LYS A 39 -13.11 -11.80 15.04
C LYS A 39 -11.76 -11.29 14.58
N PHE A 40 -10.82 -12.19 14.27
CA PHE A 40 -9.51 -11.82 13.75
C PHE A 40 -9.61 -11.09 12.41
N LEU A 41 -10.38 -11.64 11.46
CA LEU A 41 -10.60 -11.00 10.15
C LEU A 41 -11.25 -9.61 10.30
N MET A 42 -12.21 -9.45 11.20
CA MET A 42 -12.83 -8.14 11.47
C MET A 42 -11.81 -7.15 12.04
N ALA A 43 -11.00 -7.57 13.02
CA ALA A 43 -9.95 -6.73 13.60
C ALA A 43 -8.89 -6.37 12.55
N TYR A 44 -8.52 -7.32 11.68
CA TYR A 44 -7.61 -7.09 10.57
C TYR A 44 -8.16 -6.08 9.56
N LEU A 45 -9.46 -6.09 9.26
CA LEU A 45 -10.09 -5.10 8.39
C LEU A 45 -9.98 -3.68 8.96
N PHE A 46 -10.32 -3.50 10.24
CA PHE A 46 -10.15 -2.20 10.91
C PHE A 46 -8.69 -1.78 10.96
N PHE A 47 -7.80 -2.70 11.34
CA PHE A 47 -6.36 -2.44 11.38
C PHE A 47 -5.82 -2.01 10.01
N THR A 48 -6.23 -2.68 8.93
CA THR A 48 -5.85 -2.35 7.56
C THR A 48 -6.32 -0.95 7.17
N PHE A 49 -7.55 -0.58 7.52
CA PHE A 49 -8.09 0.75 7.26
C PHE A 49 -7.25 1.85 7.95
N PHE A 50 -6.99 1.72 9.25
CA PHE A 50 -6.16 2.67 9.99
C PHE A 50 -4.71 2.69 9.52
N TYR A 51 -4.16 1.53 9.13
CA TYR A 51 -2.82 1.41 8.58
C TYR A 51 -2.67 2.19 7.28
N ILE A 52 -3.61 2.05 6.34
CA ILE A 52 -3.61 2.80 5.08
C ILE A 52 -3.68 4.31 5.36
N LEU A 53 -4.57 4.72 6.28
CA LEU A 53 -4.71 6.12 6.67
C LEU A 53 -3.41 6.68 7.28
N TYR A 54 -2.77 5.92 8.17
CA TYR A 54 -1.48 6.27 8.76
C TYR A 54 -0.39 6.44 7.70
N MET A 55 -0.30 5.51 6.74
CA MET A 55 0.68 5.55 5.66
C MET A 55 0.48 6.78 4.76
N LEU A 56 -0.77 7.14 4.44
CA LEU A 56 -1.09 8.35 3.69
C LEU A 56 -0.67 9.61 4.44
N LEU A 57 -1.01 9.71 5.73
CA LEU A 57 -0.63 10.85 6.57
C LEU A 57 0.89 10.97 6.71
N ALA A 58 1.59 9.86 6.96
CA ALA A 58 3.05 9.82 7.04
C ALA A 58 3.72 10.25 5.73
N ALA A 59 3.19 9.81 4.59
CA ALA A 59 3.67 10.23 3.28
C ALA A 59 3.49 11.74 3.06
N VAL A 60 2.32 12.31 3.38
CA VAL A 60 2.05 13.75 3.26
C VAL A 60 2.97 14.58 4.17
N ILE A 61 3.15 14.16 5.43
CA ILE A 61 4.03 14.86 6.38
C ILE A 61 5.48 14.85 5.91
N ASN A 62 5.97 13.72 5.39
CA ASN A 62 7.32 13.62 4.87
C ASN A 62 7.50 14.34 3.52
N LEU A 63 6.46 14.43 2.69
CA LEU A 63 6.48 15.23 1.45
C LEU A 63 6.69 16.71 1.74
N LYS A 64 6.03 17.27 2.77
CA LYS A 64 6.15 18.69 3.13
C LYS A 64 7.58 19.09 3.51
N LYS A 65 8.42 18.14 3.90
CA LYS A 65 9.83 18.35 4.27
C LYS A 65 10.80 18.25 3.08
N LEU A 66 10.33 17.84 1.90
CA LEU A 66 11.14 17.62 0.71
C LEU A 66 11.19 18.88 -0.18
N LYS A 67 12.32 19.09 -0.87
CA LYS A 67 12.42 20.16 -1.89
C LYS A 67 11.42 19.89 -3.01
N TRP A 68 10.75 20.94 -3.51
CA TRP A 68 9.74 20.86 -4.57
C TRP A 68 10.21 20.09 -5.84
N ILE A 69 11.50 20.18 -6.15
CA ILE A 69 12.13 19.44 -7.26
C ILE A 69 12.07 17.92 -7.05
N GLU A 70 12.28 17.46 -5.81
CA GLU A 70 12.23 16.03 -5.47
C GLU A 70 10.78 15.51 -5.47
N VAL A 71 9.81 16.38 -5.12
CA VAL A 71 8.38 16.08 -5.26
C VAL A 71 8.00 15.92 -6.73
N LYS A 72 8.36 16.87 -7.61
CA LYS A 72 8.09 16.78 -9.06
C LYS A 72 8.64 15.51 -9.68
N LYS A 73 9.89 15.15 -9.37
CA LYS A 73 10.52 13.91 -9.88
C LYS A 73 9.73 12.66 -9.49
N ARG A 74 9.17 12.63 -8.28
CA ARG A 74 8.38 11.49 -7.79
C ARG A 74 6.98 11.45 -8.38
N THR A 75 6.34 12.59 -8.56
CA THR A 75 5.05 12.64 -9.26
C THR A 75 5.18 12.17 -10.70
N LEU A 76 6.27 12.53 -11.39
CA LEU A 76 6.57 12.00 -12.72
C LEU A 76 6.76 10.47 -12.70
N ARG A 77 7.47 9.94 -11.70
CA ARG A 77 7.61 8.48 -11.52
C ARG A 77 6.25 7.80 -11.29
N LEU A 78 5.38 8.42 -10.51
CA LEU A 78 4.02 7.92 -10.27
C LEU A 78 3.22 7.86 -11.57
N ILE A 79 3.26 8.92 -12.38
CA ILE A 79 2.54 8.98 -13.67
C ILE A 79 3.05 7.88 -14.61
N LEU A 80 4.38 7.71 -14.72
CA LEU A 80 4.98 6.67 -15.54
C LEU A 80 4.61 5.25 -15.08
N LEU A 81 4.69 4.98 -13.77
CA LEU A 81 4.29 3.68 -13.20
C LEU A 81 2.79 3.43 -13.36
N PHE A 82 1.97 4.47 -13.19
CA PHE A 82 0.53 4.37 -13.36
C PHE A 82 0.15 4.02 -14.81
N ALA A 83 0.77 4.68 -15.78
CA ALA A 83 0.58 4.35 -17.20
C ALA A 83 1.01 2.90 -17.49
N LEU A 84 2.17 2.49 -16.97
CA LEU A 84 2.70 1.14 -17.15
C LEU A 84 1.79 0.06 -16.54
N PHE A 85 1.31 0.24 -15.31
CA PHE A 85 0.37 -0.69 -14.68
C PHE A 85 -0.99 -0.70 -15.36
N SER A 86 -1.47 0.44 -15.86
CA SER A 86 -2.74 0.51 -16.58
C SER A 86 -2.68 -0.24 -17.91
N ILE A 87 -1.57 -0.13 -18.65
CA ILE A 87 -1.34 -0.90 -19.88
C ILE A 87 -1.28 -2.40 -19.56
N LEU A 88 -0.56 -2.79 -18.51
CA LEU A 88 -0.51 -4.18 -18.06
C LEU A 88 -1.90 -4.70 -17.68
N ASP A 89 -2.69 -3.95 -16.93
CA ASP A 89 -4.06 -4.32 -16.53
C ASP A 89 -4.96 -4.51 -17.77
N CYS A 90 -4.83 -3.67 -18.80
CA CYS A 90 -5.51 -3.86 -20.08
C CYS A 90 -5.07 -5.15 -20.81
N ILE A 91 -3.77 -5.46 -20.82
CA ILE A 91 -3.24 -6.70 -21.42
C ILE A 91 -3.77 -7.92 -20.67
N PHE A 92 -3.77 -7.88 -19.33
CA PHE A 92 -4.33 -8.95 -18.50
C PHE A 92 -5.83 -9.14 -18.73
N TYR A 93 -6.58 -8.03 -18.84
CA TYR A 93 -7.99 -8.07 -19.18
C TYR A 93 -8.24 -8.77 -20.52
N TYR A 94 -7.44 -8.44 -21.54
CA TYR A 94 -7.55 -9.03 -22.87
C TYR A 94 -7.19 -10.53 -22.90
N ILE A 95 -6.07 -10.91 -22.27
CA ILE A 95 -5.57 -12.31 -22.29
C ILE A 95 -6.46 -13.23 -21.44
N PHE A 96 -6.85 -12.81 -20.24
CA PHE A 96 -7.60 -13.64 -19.29
C PHE A 96 -9.13 -13.51 -19.43
N GLY A 97 -9.61 -12.66 -20.34
CA GLY A 97 -11.03 -12.51 -20.63
C GLY A 97 -11.87 -12.18 -19.40
N ILE A 98 -11.36 -11.35 -18.48
CA ILE A 98 -12.03 -11.00 -17.22
C ILE A 98 -13.23 -10.09 -17.53
N THR A 99 -14.36 -10.67 -17.93
CA THR A 99 -15.44 -9.97 -18.63
C THR A 99 -16.29 -9.05 -17.74
N ASN A 100 -16.09 -9.06 -16.41
CA ASN A 100 -17.01 -8.44 -15.45
C ASN A 100 -16.35 -7.39 -14.54
N ARG A 101 -15.13 -6.95 -14.85
CA ARG A 101 -14.40 -5.98 -14.04
C ARG A 101 -14.61 -4.56 -14.58
N SER A 102 -15.08 -3.64 -13.72
CA SER A 102 -15.29 -2.24 -14.13
C SER A 102 -13.97 -1.52 -14.39
N LEU A 103 -13.94 -0.62 -15.37
CA LEU A 103 -12.78 0.24 -15.67
C LEU A 103 -12.28 1.01 -14.43
N LEU A 104 -13.21 1.47 -13.59
CA LEU A 104 -12.90 2.16 -12.34
C LEU A 104 -12.03 1.29 -11.41
N SER A 105 -12.34 0.00 -11.31
CA SER A 105 -11.59 -0.92 -10.44
C SER A 105 -10.18 -1.22 -10.96
N GLY A 106 -9.98 -1.24 -12.28
CA GLY A 106 -8.64 -1.37 -12.90
C GLY A 106 -7.80 -0.12 -12.67
N ILE A 107 -8.39 1.06 -12.90
CA ILE A 107 -7.75 2.36 -12.64
C ILE A 107 -7.36 2.50 -11.16
N CYS A 108 -8.27 2.17 -10.23
CA CYS A 108 -7.97 2.22 -8.80
C CYS A 108 -6.82 1.29 -8.40
N MET A 109 -6.73 0.09 -8.99
CA MET A 109 -5.66 -0.86 -8.69
C MET A 109 -4.31 -0.37 -9.21
N SER A 110 -4.26 0.07 -10.47
CA SER A 110 -3.05 0.64 -11.09
C SER A 110 -2.56 1.88 -10.34
N LEU A 111 -3.49 2.74 -9.91
CA LEU A 111 -3.17 3.94 -9.12
C LEU A 111 -2.61 3.57 -7.75
N SER A 112 -3.23 2.60 -7.08
CA SER A 112 -2.78 2.12 -5.76
C SER A 112 -1.36 1.53 -5.83
N LEU A 113 -1.08 0.71 -6.85
CA LEU A 113 0.24 0.11 -7.08
C LEU A 113 1.31 1.17 -7.39
N ALA A 114 1.01 2.10 -8.31
CA ALA A 114 1.92 3.17 -8.68
C ALA A 114 2.23 4.10 -7.51
N PHE A 115 1.21 4.42 -6.69
CA PHE A 115 1.36 5.24 -5.50
C PHE A 115 2.22 4.52 -4.44
N GLY A 116 1.92 3.25 -4.16
CA GLY A 116 2.69 2.43 -3.22
C GLY A 116 4.18 2.39 -3.60
N MET A 117 4.50 2.07 -4.85
CA MET A 117 5.89 2.01 -5.31
C MET A 117 6.60 3.37 -5.33
N SER A 118 5.90 4.46 -5.67
CA SER A 118 6.52 5.79 -5.78
C SER A 118 6.83 6.43 -4.42
N PHE A 119 6.03 6.10 -3.39
CA PHE A 119 6.07 6.75 -2.09
C PHE A 119 6.52 5.85 -0.92
N MET A 120 6.62 4.53 -1.09
CA MET A 120 7.16 3.63 -0.04
C MET A 120 8.55 4.10 0.44
N ASP A 121 9.43 4.49 -0.48
CA ASP A 121 10.78 4.97 -0.14
C ASP A 121 10.76 6.18 0.81
N ILE A 122 9.74 7.05 0.74
CA ILE A 122 9.62 8.23 1.62
C ILE A 122 9.20 7.85 3.04
N VAL A 123 8.37 6.82 3.16
CA VAL A 123 7.95 6.32 4.48
C VAL A 123 9.15 5.70 5.20
N PHE A 124 10.06 5.05 4.46
CA PHE A 124 11.24 4.40 5.01
C PHE A 124 12.53 5.22 4.95
N LYS A 125 12.52 6.43 4.36
CA LYS A 125 13.73 7.26 4.22
C LYS A 125 14.25 7.60 5.62
N LYS A 126 15.31 6.89 6.04
CA LYS A 126 16.13 7.28 7.17
C LYS A 126 16.73 8.64 6.81
N ASN A 127 16.55 9.64 7.68
CA ASN A 127 17.21 10.93 7.56
C ASN A 127 18.73 10.69 7.64
N ASN A 128 19.36 10.41 6.51
CA ASN A 128 20.78 10.58 6.33
C ASN A 128 20.95 12.04 5.91
N THR A 129 20.91 12.93 6.90
CA THR A 129 21.70 14.16 6.88
C THR A 129 23.11 13.80 7.25
#